data_AF-A0A1A8MGW4-F1
#
_entry.id   AF-A0A1A8MGW4-F1
#
_cell.length_a   1.000
_cell.length_b   1.000
_cell.length_c   1.000
_cell.angle_alpha   90.00
_cell.angle_beta   90.00
_cell.angle_gamma   90.00
#
_symmetry.space_group_name_H-M   'P 1'
#
loop_
_entity.id
_entity.type
_entity.pdbx_description
1 polymer ?
#
loop_
_entity_poly.entity_id
_entity_poly.type
_entity_poly.pdbx_seq_one_letter_code
_entity_poly.pdbx_strand_id
1 'polypeptide(L)'
;QHPLHQLLMPHVKTSLQINLQARASLLAAKGVFDQAVSSGLKTIPVLLSRAAARTRYRSLCVPDDVVDRGVDKLPHSYYAQDALRVWDTLYRFVCSWVELYYRTDKHVQNDCELQNWICDINTHGFSGDSGFPSSFHAQAEVSKFVTMLIFSCSALHAAVNFSQLDFALWMPNCPGTMMQPPPQVKGQITEDDIVSFLPDANAACRVVMTLTMLSQPG
;
A
#
# COMPACT_ATOMS: atom_id res chain seq x y z
N GLN A 1 19.78 15.90 16.47
CA GLN A 1 18.98 14.78 15.90
C GLN A 1 17.70 15.39 15.35
N HIS A 2 17.34 15.10 14.10
CA HIS A 2 16.21 15.75 13.43
C HIS A 2 14.86 15.29 14.04
N PRO A 3 13.89 16.17 14.32
CA PRO A 3 12.62 15.82 14.97
C PRO A 3 11.77 14.84 14.15
N LEU A 4 11.76 14.98 12.82
CA LEU A 4 11.03 14.02 11.97
C LEU A 4 11.67 12.63 11.96
N HIS A 5 12.99 12.51 12.15
CA HIS A 5 13.61 11.20 12.28
C HIS A 5 13.09 10.49 13.53
N GLN A 6 13.01 11.19 14.67
CA GLN A 6 12.46 10.61 15.90
C GLN A 6 11.00 10.17 15.74
N LEU A 7 10.20 10.97 15.04
CA LEU A 7 8.80 10.66 14.76
C LEU A 7 8.63 9.46 13.81
N LEU A 8 9.40 9.42 12.72
CA LEU A 8 9.18 8.47 11.62
C LEU A 8 9.82 7.11 11.84
N MET A 9 10.96 7.04 12.54
CA MET A 9 11.72 5.79 12.66
C MET A 9 10.92 4.61 13.23
N PRO A 10 10.06 4.77 14.25
CA PRO A 10 9.19 3.69 14.72
C PRO A 10 8.28 3.09 13.64
N HIS A 11 7.90 3.88 12.62
CA HIS A 11 6.98 3.45 11.55
C HIS A 11 7.66 2.76 10.37
N VAL A 12 8.97 2.97 10.16
CA VAL A 12 9.69 2.46 8.98
C VAL A 12 10.80 1.46 9.31
N LYS A 13 11.11 1.26 10.60
CA LYS A 13 12.28 0.50 11.07
C LYS A 13 12.42 -0.89 10.42
N THR A 14 11.32 -1.62 10.25
CA THR A 14 11.32 -3.00 9.74
C THR A 14 11.06 -3.10 8.24
N SER A 15 10.65 -2.00 7.58
CA SER A 15 10.19 -2.01 6.18
C SER A 15 11.28 -2.47 5.20
N LEU A 16 12.53 -2.06 5.41
CA LEU A 16 13.63 -2.48 4.53
C LEU A 16 13.90 -3.98 4.63
N GLN A 17 13.92 -4.53 5.85
CA GLN A 17 14.20 -5.94 6.10
C GLN A 17 13.13 -6.82 5.46
N ILE A 18 11.84 -6.53 5.70
CA ILE A 18 10.76 -7.34 5.14
C ILE A 18 10.72 -7.25 3.60
N ASN A 19 11.03 -6.08 3.02
CA ASN A 19 11.10 -5.91 1.58
C ASN A 19 12.25 -6.71 0.95
N LEU A 20 13.40 -6.80 1.60
CA LEU A 20 14.51 -7.65 1.14
C LEU A 20 14.14 -9.14 1.21
N GLN A 21 13.47 -9.56 2.28
CA GLN A 21 13.01 -10.94 2.43
C GLN A 21 11.95 -11.29 1.37
N ALA A 22 10.97 -10.41 1.12
CA ALA A 22 9.96 -10.58 0.08
C ALA A 22 10.57 -10.73 -1.32
N ARG A 23 11.62 -9.97 -1.65
CA ARG A 23 12.36 -10.14 -2.92
C ARG A 23 13.01 -11.51 -3.04
N ALA A 24 13.47 -12.09 -1.94
CA ALA A 24 14.14 -13.39 -1.92
C ALA A 24 13.18 -14.59 -1.87
N SER A 25 11.99 -14.45 -1.28
CA SER A 25 11.06 -15.56 -1.06
C SER A 25 9.74 -15.46 -1.84
N LEU A 26 9.18 -14.26 -2.02
CA LEU A 26 7.89 -14.07 -2.70
C LEU A 26 8.10 -13.82 -4.20
N LEU A 27 9.04 -12.93 -4.53
CA LEU A 27 9.25 -12.39 -5.89
C LEU A 27 10.47 -13.01 -6.61
N ALA A 28 11.02 -14.10 -6.07
CA ALA A 28 12.13 -14.84 -6.66
C ALA A 28 11.66 -16.04 -7.48
N ALA A 29 12.56 -16.60 -8.30
CA ALA A 29 12.34 -17.90 -8.95
C ALA A 29 11.99 -18.96 -7.91
N LYS A 30 10.97 -19.78 -8.18
CA LYS A 30 10.39 -20.74 -7.22
C LYS A 30 9.75 -20.10 -5.98
N GLY A 31 9.59 -18.77 -5.97
CA GLY A 31 8.82 -18.06 -4.95
C GLY A 31 7.31 -18.19 -5.15
N VAL A 32 6.53 -17.62 -4.24
CA VAL A 32 5.07 -17.77 -4.21
C VAL A 32 4.42 -17.25 -5.50
N PHE A 33 4.84 -16.09 -5.98
CA PHE A 33 4.29 -15.52 -7.21
C PHE A 33 4.63 -16.34 -8.46
N ASP A 34 5.76 -17.05 -8.46
CA ASP A 34 6.17 -17.93 -9.57
C ASP A 34 5.38 -19.25 -9.57
N GLN A 35 5.04 -19.76 -8.38
CA GLN A 35 4.48 -21.10 -8.22
C GLN A 35 2.97 -21.15 -8.10
N ALA A 36 2.32 -20.07 -7.65
CA ALA A 36 0.93 -20.15 -7.22
C ALA A 36 0.06 -18.94 -7.62
N VAL A 37 0.62 -17.93 -8.29
CA VAL A 37 -0.11 -16.73 -8.72
C VAL A 37 -0.02 -16.57 -10.23
N SER A 38 -1.17 -16.36 -10.89
CA SER A 38 -1.28 -16.29 -12.36
C SER A 38 -0.41 -15.22 -13.01
N SER A 39 -0.09 -14.14 -12.30
CA SER A 39 0.81 -13.10 -12.82
C SER A 39 2.19 -13.67 -13.14
N GLY A 40 2.67 -14.66 -12.39
CA GLY A 40 4.05 -15.15 -12.48
C GLY A 40 5.08 -14.04 -12.23
N LEU A 41 6.37 -14.35 -12.41
CA LEU A 41 7.43 -13.35 -12.21
C LEU A 41 7.56 -12.34 -13.37
N LYS A 42 7.21 -12.74 -14.59
CA LYS A 42 7.37 -11.89 -15.78
C LYS A 42 6.43 -10.69 -15.78
N THR A 43 5.23 -10.84 -15.22
CA THR A 43 4.21 -9.78 -15.20
C THR A 43 4.44 -8.77 -14.08
N ILE A 44 5.05 -9.18 -12.96
CA ILE A 44 5.22 -8.31 -11.78
C ILE A 44 5.93 -6.99 -12.11
N PRO A 45 7.09 -6.97 -12.80
CA PRO A 45 7.74 -5.71 -13.16
C PRO A 45 6.85 -4.79 -14.01
N VAL A 46 6.07 -5.37 -14.93
CA VAL A 46 5.16 -4.62 -15.80
C VAL A 46 4.01 -4.02 -14.99
N LEU A 47 3.41 -4.80 -14.10
CA LEU A 47 2.32 -4.35 -13.24
C LEU A 47 2.79 -3.24 -12.30
N LEU A 48 3.94 -3.43 -11.63
CA LEU A 48 4.51 -2.44 -10.71
C LEU A 48 4.93 -1.17 -11.43
N SER A 49 5.53 -1.27 -12.62
CA SER A 49 5.90 -0.10 -13.44
C SER A 49 4.66 0.71 -13.84
N ARG A 50 3.59 0.05 -14.30
CA ARG A 50 2.33 0.71 -14.65
C ARG A 50 1.65 1.33 -13.44
N ALA A 51 1.64 0.65 -12.30
CA ALA A 51 1.11 1.19 -11.06
C ALA A 51 1.89 2.43 -10.62
N ALA A 52 3.23 2.35 -10.57
CA ALA A 52 4.11 3.46 -10.20
C ALA A 52 3.89 4.71 -11.09
N ALA A 53 3.76 4.53 -12.41
CA ALA A 53 3.48 5.63 -13.33
C ALA A 53 2.11 6.30 -13.10
N ARG A 54 1.16 5.58 -12.48
CA ARG A 54 -0.19 6.07 -12.17
C ARG A 54 -0.35 6.56 -10.73
N THR A 55 0.59 6.24 -9.84
CA THR A 55 0.59 6.72 -8.46
C THR A 55 0.63 8.24 -8.44
N ARG A 56 -0.24 8.84 -7.62
CA ARG A 56 -0.25 10.28 -7.37
C ARG A 56 -0.12 10.51 -5.87
N TYR A 57 0.53 11.58 -5.45
CA TYR A 57 0.60 11.95 -4.02
C TYR A 57 -0.81 12.04 -3.42
N ARG A 58 -1.73 12.65 -4.17
CA ARG A 58 -3.14 12.79 -3.81
C ARG A 58 -3.84 11.45 -3.56
N SER A 59 -3.53 10.39 -4.31
CA SER A 59 -4.10 9.06 -4.10
C SER A 59 -3.57 8.33 -2.85
N LEU A 60 -2.53 8.88 -2.20
CA LEU A 60 -2.00 8.36 -0.94
C LEU A 60 -2.52 9.16 0.28
N CYS A 61 -3.17 10.29 0.05
CA CYS A 61 -3.81 11.08 1.10
C CYS A 61 -5.27 10.66 1.22
N VAL A 62 -5.64 10.00 2.34
CA VAL A 62 -6.97 9.39 2.50
C VAL A 62 -8.13 10.34 2.19
N PRO A 63 -8.19 11.58 2.73
CA PRO A 63 -9.31 12.47 2.45
C PRO A 63 -9.43 12.83 0.97
N ASP A 64 -8.32 12.94 0.25
CA ASP A 64 -8.33 13.24 -1.16
C ASP A 64 -8.74 12.00 -1.98
N ASP A 65 -8.15 10.84 -1.70
CA ASP A 65 -8.44 9.59 -2.42
C ASP A 65 -9.92 9.17 -2.34
N VAL A 66 -10.51 9.22 -1.15
CA VAL A 66 -11.92 8.81 -0.98
C VAL A 66 -12.89 9.75 -1.69
N VAL A 67 -12.55 11.05 -1.78
CA VAL A 67 -13.34 12.05 -2.51
C VAL A 67 -13.15 11.87 -4.02
N ASP A 68 -11.91 11.72 -4.49
CA ASP A 68 -11.59 11.57 -5.91
C ASP A 68 -12.25 10.31 -6.50
N ARG A 69 -12.42 9.25 -5.69
CA ARG A 69 -13.13 8.03 -6.08
C ARG A 69 -14.65 8.09 -5.85
N GLY A 70 -15.16 9.13 -5.19
CA GLY A 70 -16.59 9.28 -4.87
C GLY A 70 -17.12 8.28 -3.84
N VAL A 71 -16.25 7.83 -2.92
CA VAL A 71 -16.59 6.80 -1.90
C VAL A 71 -16.67 7.35 -0.48
N ASP A 72 -16.43 8.65 -0.28
CA ASP A 72 -16.44 9.36 1.00
C ASP A 72 -17.83 9.35 1.69
N LYS A 73 -18.91 9.32 0.88
CA LYS A 73 -20.31 9.39 1.36
C LYS A 73 -21.07 8.08 1.24
N LEU A 74 -20.41 6.99 0.85
CA LEU A 74 -21.09 5.69 0.72
C LEU A 74 -21.44 5.14 2.11
N PRO A 75 -22.73 4.82 2.37
CA PRO A 75 -23.19 4.47 3.72
C PRO A 75 -22.54 3.20 4.30
N HIS A 76 -22.06 2.29 3.45
CA HIS A 76 -21.42 1.03 3.86
C HIS A 76 -19.96 0.90 3.43
N SER A 77 -19.28 2.03 3.18
CA SER A 77 -17.84 2.03 2.96
C SER A 77 -17.11 2.13 4.31
N TYR A 78 -17.11 1.04 5.07
CA TYR A 78 -16.53 1.01 6.43
C TYR A 78 -15.04 1.36 6.42
N TYR A 79 -14.30 0.89 5.42
CA TYR A 79 -12.90 1.31 5.22
C TYR A 79 -12.77 2.83 5.09
N ALA A 80 -13.59 3.49 4.25
CA ALA A 80 -13.47 4.94 4.07
C ALA A 80 -13.83 5.70 5.36
N GLN A 81 -14.87 5.26 6.05
CA GLN A 81 -15.30 5.86 7.32
C GLN A 81 -14.21 5.77 8.39
N ASP A 82 -13.62 4.58 8.58
CA ASP A 82 -12.58 4.39 9.59
C ASP A 82 -11.24 5.00 9.17
N ALA A 83 -10.85 4.89 7.90
CA ALA A 83 -9.63 5.50 7.38
C ALA A 83 -9.64 7.02 7.54
N LEU A 84 -10.78 7.69 7.29
CA LEU A 84 -10.92 9.13 7.51
C LEU A 84 -10.74 9.51 8.99
N ARG A 85 -11.31 8.73 9.92
CA ARG A 85 -11.18 9.00 11.37
C ARG A 85 -9.75 8.79 11.87
N VAL A 86 -9.10 7.72 11.41
CA VAL A 86 -7.69 7.45 11.75
C VAL A 86 -6.77 8.50 11.14
N TRP A 87 -7.03 8.89 9.88
CA TRP A 87 -6.29 9.98 9.23
C TRP A 87 -6.42 11.29 9.99
N ASP A 88 -7.63 11.72 10.36
CA ASP A 88 -7.85 12.97 11.11
C ASP A 88 -7.09 12.95 12.44
N THR A 89 -7.16 11.84 13.17
CA THR A 89 -6.45 11.67 14.44
C THR A 89 -4.94 11.77 14.26
N LEU A 90 -4.37 11.07 13.28
CA LEU A 90 -2.95 11.13 12.96
C LEU A 90 -2.53 12.52 12.48
N TYR A 91 -3.34 13.17 11.64
CA TYR A 91 -3.06 14.50 11.12
C TYR A 91 -2.95 15.52 12.25
N ARG A 92 -3.89 15.51 13.19
CA ARG A 92 -3.85 16.39 14.37
C ARG A 92 -2.61 16.16 15.23
N PHE A 93 -2.25 14.89 15.47
CA PHE A 93 -1.03 14.54 16.21
C PHE A 93 0.22 15.07 15.49
N VAL A 94 0.33 14.85 14.18
CA VAL A 94 1.46 15.30 13.38
C VAL A 94 1.52 16.83 13.30
N CYS A 95 0.38 17.53 13.18
CA CYS A 95 0.34 19.00 13.25
C CYS A 95 0.93 19.49 14.57
N SER A 96 0.47 18.97 15.71
CA SER A 96 1.03 19.35 17.02
C SER A 96 2.53 19.05 17.15
N TRP A 97 3.00 17.93 16.57
CA TRP A 97 4.43 17.62 16.54
C TRP A 97 5.21 18.63 15.69
N VAL A 98 4.74 18.93 14.47
CA VAL A 98 5.40 19.87 13.56
C VAL A 98 5.44 21.27 14.16
N GLU A 99 4.34 21.77 14.72
CA GLU A 99 4.23 23.10 15.36
C GLU A 99 5.17 23.25 16.56
N LEU A 100 5.47 22.16 17.27
CA LEU A 100 6.42 22.16 18.39
C LEU A 100 7.85 22.52 17.94
N TYR A 101 8.27 22.05 16.77
CA TYR A 101 9.63 22.22 16.25
C TYR A 101 9.75 23.33 15.20
N TYR A 102 8.72 23.55 14.39
CA TYR A 102 8.66 24.57 13.35
C TYR A 102 7.64 25.64 13.74
N ARG A 103 8.09 26.72 14.40
CA ARG A 103 7.17 27.80 14.83
C ARG A 103 6.57 28.63 13.70
N THR A 104 7.22 28.64 12.55
CA THR A 104 6.81 29.40 11.36
C THR A 104 7.17 28.64 10.10
N ASP A 105 6.49 28.95 9.00
CA ASP A 105 6.79 28.41 7.68
C ASP A 105 8.22 28.73 7.22
N LYS A 106 8.79 29.84 7.70
CA LYS A 106 10.20 30.18 7.46
C LYS A 106 11.17 29.16 8.05
N HIS A 107 10.83 28.53 9.18
CA HIS A 107 11.66 27.46 9.73
C HIS A 107 11.65 26.23 8.81
N VAL A 108 10.50 25.89 8.22
CA VAL A 108 10.38 24.78 7.25
C VAL A 108 11.21 25.07 6.01
N GLN A 109 11.11 26.29 5.46
CA GLN A 109 11.85 26.70 4.27
C GLN A 109 13.37 26.71 4.47
N ASN A 110 13.81 27.03 5.69
CA ASN A 110 15.23 27.12 6.03
C ASN A 110 15.85 25.77 6.46
N ASP A 111 15.07 24.71 6.60
CA ASP A 111 15.54 23.40 7.03
C ASP A 111 16.10 22.61 5.84
N CYS A 112 17.40 22.69 5.63
CA CYS A 112 18.05 22.02 4.50
C CYS A 112 17.98 20.48 4.59
N GLU A 113 17.92 19.89 5.78
CA GLU A 113 17.79 18.44 5.93
C GLU A 113 16.40 17.97 5.47
N LEU A 114 15.36 18.70 5.88
CA LEU A 114 13.98 18.46 5.44
C LEU A 114 13.82 18.63 3.92
N GLN A 115 14.39 19.69 3.34
CA GLN A 115 14.31 19.93 1.89
C GLN A 115 15.07 18.85 1.10
N ASN A 116 16.26 18.46 1.56
CA ASN A 116 17.02 17.38 0.93
C ASN A 116 16.30 16.04 1.01
N TRP A 117 15.61 15.76 2.12
CA TRP A 117 14.84 14.54 2.29
C TRP A 117 13.70 14.41 1.28
N ILE A 118 12.88 15.45 1.09
CA ILE A 118 11.80 15.39 0.11
C ILE A 118 12.32 15.39 -1.34
N CYS A 119 13.41 16.10 -1.60
CA CYS A 119 14.09 16.07 -2.89
C CYS A 119 14.58 14.65 -3.24
N ASP A 120 15.16 13.93 -2.28
CA ASP A 120 15.63 12.56 -2.47
C ASP A 120 14.48 11.58 -2.76
N ILE A 121 13.37 11.70 -2.01
CA ILE A 121 12.14 10.92 -2.26
C ILE A 121 11.59 11.20 -3.66
N ASN A 122 11.56 12.47 -4.08
CA ASN A 122 11.05 12.84 -5.40
C ASN A 122 11.96 12.29 -6.52
N THR A 123 13.27 12.43 -6.36
CA THR A 123 14.26 12.05 -7.37
C THR A 123 14.35 10.54 -7.57
N HIS A 124 14.31 9.77 -6.48
CA HIS A 124 14.56 8.32 -6.53
C HIS A 124 13.32 7.46 -6.28
N GLY A 125 12.27 8.02 -5.69
CA GLY A 125 11.08 7.28 -5.26
C GLY A 125 9.93 7.27 -6.25
N PHE A 126 9.71 8.38 -6.98
CA PHE A 126 8.52 8.55 -7.83
C PHE A 126 8.86 9.19 -9.18
N SER A 127 7.94 9.07 -10.14
CA SER A 127 8.06 9.80 -11.41
C SER A 127 7.73 11.29 -11.22
N GLY A 128 8.33 12.18 -12.02
CA GLY A 128 8.15 13.63 -11.88
C GLY A 128 6.70 14.12 -11.95
N ASP A 129 5.83 13.43 -12.70
CA ASP A 129 4.41 13.77 -12.86
C ASP A 129 3.49 13.21 -11.74
N SER A 130 4.06 12.70 -10.66
CA SER A 130 3.31 12.08 -9.55
C SER A 130 2.65 13.09 -8.61
N GLY A 131 2.97 14.38 -8.72
CA GLY A 131 2.40 15.43 -7.88
C GLY A 131 2.90 15.41 -6.43
N PHE A 132 3.96 14.67 -6.14
CA PHE A 132 4.69 14.77 -4.87
C PHE A 132 5.35 16.14 -4.74
N PRO A 133 5.41 16.72 -3.53
CA PRO A 133 6.11 17.97 -3.33
C PRO A 133 7.60 17.80 -3.70
N SER A 134 8.18 18.80 -4.37
CA SER A 134 9.62 18.88 -4.61
C SER A 134 10.36 19.59 -3.47
N SER A 135 9.63 20.37 -2.69
CA SER A 135 10.09 21.16 -1.54
C SER A 135 8.90 21.43 -0.62
N PHE A 136 9.19 21.76 0.64
CA PHE A 136 8.19 22.21 1.61
C PHE A 136 8.35 23.71 1.89
N HIS A 137 7.24 24.43 1.82
CA HIS A 137 7.17 25.87 2.08
C HIS A 137 6.38 26.19 3.34
N ALA A 138 5.51 25.30 3.79
CA ALA A 138 4.66 25.52 4.95
C ALA A 138 4.56 24.30 5.88
N GLN A 139 4.29 24.56 7.16
CA GLN A 139 4.08 23.51 8.16
C GLN A 139 2.98 22.54 7.74
N ALA A 140 1.88 23.05 7.17
CA ALA A 140 0.75 22.24 6.72
C ALA A 140 1.12 21.20 5.65
N GLU A 141 2.08 21.52 4.78
CA GLU A 141 2.56 20.61 3.73
C GLU A 141 3.37 19.46 4.35
N VAL A 142 4.26 19.79 5.30
CA VAL A 142 5.03 18.81 6.07
C VAL A 142 4.09 17.91 6.85
N SER A 143 3.12 18.48 7.56
CA SER A 143 2.17 17.72 8.36
C SER A 143 1.34 16.76 7.50
N LYS A 144 0.85 17.22 6.34
CA LYS A 144 0.10 16.34 5.41
C LYS A 144 0.97 15.21 4.88
N PHE A 145 2.20 15.51 4.48
CA PHE A 145 3.12 14.51 3.94
C PHE A 145 3.53 13.46 4.98
N VAL A 146 3.88 13.90 6.17
CA VAL A 146 4.24 13.02 7.30
C VAL A 146 3.05 12.17 7.72
N THR A 147 1.83 12.72 7.72
CA THR A 147 0.60 11.96 7.97
C THR A 147 0.39 10.88 6.92
N MET A 148 0.57 11.21 5.64
CA MET A 148 0.50 10.24 4.54
C MET A 148 1.46 9.07 4.76
N LEU A 149 2.71 9.36 5.12
CA LEU A 149 3.73 8.35 5.35
C LEU A 149 3.36 7.45 6.55
N ILE A 150 3.04 8.04 7.70
CA ILE A 150 2.68 7.30 8.92
C ILE A 150 1.43 6.45 8.67
N PHE A 151 0.39 7.00 8.04
CA PHE A 151 -0.83 6.27 7.70
C PHE A 151 -0.52 5.08 6.78
N SER A 152 0.30 5.29 5.75
CA SER A 152 0.70 4.24 4.79
C SER A 152 1.42 3.08 5.49
N CYS A 153 2.35 3.39 6.38
CA CYS A 153 3.13 2.39 7.13
C CYS A 153 2.36 1.71 8.27
N SER A 154 1.16 2.20 8.63
CA SER A 154 0.38 1.67 9.74
C SER A 154 -1.01 1.24 9.29
N ALA A 155 -1.98 2.15 9.33
CA ALA A 155 -3.40 1.88 9.09
C ALA A 155 -3.67 1.31 7.69
N LEU A 156 -3.04 1.86 6.65
CA LEU A 156 -3.20 1.33 5.29
C LEU A 156 -2.67 -0.09 5.18
N HIS A 157 -1.43 -0.31 5.63
CA HIS A 157 -0.80 -1.64 5.62
C HIS A 157 -1.67 -2.65 6.39
N ALA A 158 -2.11 -2.31 7.59
CA ALA A 158 -2.98 -3.17 8.40
C ALA A 158 -4.29 -3.52 7.66
N ALA A 159 -4.94 -2.53 7.03
CA ALA A 159 -6.21 -2.70 6.33
C ALA A 159 -6.11 -3.60 5.08
N VAL A 160 -4.97 -3.62 4.40
CA VAL A 160 -4.78 -4.44 3.17
C VAL A 160 -4.04 -5.75 3.41
N ASN A 161 -3.46 -5.94 4.60
CA ASN A 161 -2.61 -7.09 4.91
C ASN A 161 -3.29 -8.07 5.87
N PHE A 162 -3.75 -7.62 7.04
CA PHE A 162 -4.21 -8.56 8.08
C PHE A 162 -5.55 -9.23 7.77
N SER A 163 -6.32 -8.70 6.83
CA SER A 163 -7.55 -9.31 6.34
C SER A 163 -7.33 -10.30 5.19
N GLN A 164 -6.10 -10.46 4.68
CA GLN A 164 -5.85 -11.31 3.51
C GLN A 164 -6.29 -12.75 3.74
N LEU A 165 -5.97 -13.33 4.91
CA LEU A 165 -6.37 -14.69 5.23
C LEU A 165 -7.90 -14.81 5.34
N ASP A 166 -8.58 -13.88 6.00
CA ASP A 166 -10.03 -13.96 6.21
C ASP A 166 -10.81 -14.04 4.89
N PHE A 167 -10.38 -13.29 3.86
CA PHE A 167 -11.00 -13.31 2.54
C PHE A 167 -10.53 -14.47 1.66
N ALA A 168 -9.26 -14.88 1.76
CA ALA A 168 -8.68 -15.87 0.86
C ALA A 168 -8.67 -17.30 1.40
N LEU A 169 -9.02 -17.50 2.68
CA LEU A 169 -9.12 -18.84 3.29
C LEU A 169 -10.13 -19.70 2.54
N TRP A 170 -11.25 -19.09 2.11
CA TRP A 170 -12.15 -19.71 1.13
C TRP A 170 -11.64 -19.39 -0.27
N MET A 171 -10.80 -20.28 -0.82
CA MET A 171 -10.12 -20.10 -2.11
C MET A 171 -11.05 -19.63 -3.26
N PRO A 172 -12.29 -20.15 -3.42
CA PRO A 172 -13.18 -19.67 -4.50
C PRO A 172 -13.52 -18.17 -4.43
N ASN A 173 -13.41 -17.53 -3.27
CA ASN A 173 -13.64 -16.09 -3.11
C ASN A 173 -12.46 -15.25 -3.63
N CYS A 174 -11.23 -15.76 -3.56
CA CYS A 174 -10.01 -15.04 -3.97
C CYS A 174 -8.97 -16.00 -4.59
N PRO A 175 -9.23 -16.59 -5.78
CA PRO A 175 -8.30 -17.51 -6.40
C PRO A 175 -7.02 -16.81 -6.87
N GLY A 176 -5.85 -17.28 -6.43
CA GLY A 176 -4.55 -16.73 -6.87
C GLY A 176 -4.24 -16.98 -8.35
N THR A 177 -4.88 -17.97 -8.95
CA THR A 177 -4.74 -18.31 -10.37
C THR A 177 -6.03 -18.91 -10.93
N MET A 178 -6.17 -18.91 -12.26
CA MET A 178 -7.24 -19.60 -12.97
C MET A 178 -6.59 -20.57 -13.98
N MET A 179 -7.05 -21.82 -14.00
CA MET A 179 -6.44 -22.91 -14.77
C MET A 179 -6.97 -23.03 -16.21
N GLN A 180 -8.04 -22.29 -16.52
CA GLN A 180 -8.70 -22.27 -17.82
C GLN A 180 -8.99 -20.82 -18.24
N PRO A 181 -9.10 -20.54 -19.55
CA PRO A 181 -9.48 -19.21 -20.02
C PRO A 181 -10.91 -18.84 -19.61
N PRO A 182 -11.25 -17.54 -19.56
CA PRO A 182 -12.63 -17.11 -19.34
C PRO A 182 -13.58 -17.74 -20.37
N PRO A 183 -14.81 -18.12 -19.96
CA PRO A 183 -15.78 -18.71 -20.87
C PRO A 183 -16.19 -17.72 -21.96
N GLN A 184 -16.28 -18.21 -23.20
CA GLN A 184 -16.59 -17.37 -24.38
C GLN A 184 -18.07 -17.36 -24.75
N VAL A 185 -18.86 -18.27 -24.17
CA VAL A 185 -20.28 -18.46 -24.50
C VAL A 185 -21.10 -18.63 -23.22
N LYS A 186 -22.32 -18.07 -23.21
CA LYS A 186 -23.23 -18.17 -22.06
C LYS A 186 -23.93 -19.54 -22.04
N GLY A 187 -24.28 -20.02 -20.84
CA GLY A 187 -25.14 -21.18 -20.65
C GLY A 187 -24.51 -22.55 -20.91
N GLN A 188 -23.19 -22.62 -21.09
CA GLN A 188 -22.45 -23.87 -21.37
C GLN A 188 -21.61 -24.37 -20.19
N ILE A 189 -21.49 -23.58 -19.12
CA ILE A 189 -20.63 -23.88 -17.97
C ILE A 189 -21.39 -24.74 -16.97
N THR A 190 -20.80 -25.89 -16.65
CA THR A 190 -21.24 -26.81 -15.60
C THR A 190 -20.50 -26.56 -14.29
N GLU A 191 -20.91 -27.21 -13.20
CA GLU A 191 -20.20 -27.12 -11.92
C GLU A 191 -18.80 -27.75 -12.01
N ASP A 192 -18.65 -28.87 -12.73
CA ASP A 192 -17.35 -29.51 -12.97
C ASP A 192 -16.39 -28.57 -13.72
N ASP A 193 -16.91 -27.79 -14.69
CA ASP A 193 -16.12 -26.77 -15.37
C ASP A 193 -15.63 -25.70 -14.39
N ILE A 194 -16.49 -25.21 -13.48
CA ILE A 194 -16.10 -24.22 -12.47
C ILE A 194 -14.97 -24.78 -11.60
N VAL A 195 -15.10 -26.00 -11.11
CA VAL A 195 -14.05 -26.65 -10.30
C VAL A 195 -12.75 -26.79 -11.11
N SER A 196 -12.83 -27.12 -12.40
CA SER A 196 -11.66 -27.23 -13.29
C SER A 196 -10.96 -25.89 -13.55
N PHE A 197 -11.65 -24.76 -13.35
CA PHE A 197 -11.08 -23.43 -13.54
C PHE A 197 -10.28 -22.96 -12.33
N LEU A 198 -10.58 -23.50 -11.14
CA LEU A 198 -9.95 -23.12 -9.89
C LEU A 198 -8.51 -23.67 -9.78
N PRO A 199 -7.66 -23.06 -8.92
CA PRO A 199 -6.32 -23.56 -8.63
C PRO A 199 -6.32 -25.02 -8.17
N ASP A 200 -5.26 -25.75 -8.51
CA ASP A 200 -4.99 -27.05 -7.90
C ASP A 200 -4.69 -26.91 -6.40
N ALA A 201 -4.76 -28.04 -5.69
CA ALA A 201 -4.56 -28.07 -4.24
C ALA A 201 -3.19 -27.54 -3.80
N ASN A 202 -2.13 -27.76 -4.60
CA ASN A 202 -0.78 -27.30 -4.25
C ASN A 202 -0.68 -25.78 -4.35
N ALA A 203 -1.18 -25.18 -5.43
CA ALA A 203 -1.22 -23.75 -5.61
C ALA A 203 -2.09 -23.07 -4.53
N ALA A 204 -3.29 -23.61 -4.28
CA ALA A 204 -4.18 -23.10 -3.23
C ALA A 204 -3.51 -23.15 -1.84
N CYS A 205 -2.94 -24.30 -1.45
CA CYS A 205 -2.25 -24.44 -0.16
C CYS A 205 -1.06 -23.50 -0.03
N ARG A 206 -0.25 -23.30 -1.08
CA ARG A 206 0.87 -22.35 -1.05
C ARG A 206 0.40 -20.92 -0.76
N VAL A 207 -0.68 -20.48 -1.42
CA VAL A 207 -1.25 -19.14 -1.17
C VAL A 207 -1.76 -19.05 0.27
N VAL A 208 -2.60 -19.98 0.73
CA VAL A 208 -3.18 -19.95 2.08
C VAL A 208 -2.10 -20.01 3.18
N MET A 209 -1.08 -20.84 3.03
CA MET A 209 0.05 -20.89 3.98
C MET A 209 0.81 -19.56 4.01
N THR A 210 1.04 -18.95 2.85
CA THR A 210 1.72 -17.64 2.77
C THR A 210 0.88 -16.56 3.46
N LEU A 211 -0.42 -16.49 3.15
CA LEU A 211 -1.32 -15.49 3.74
C LEU A 211 -1.50 -15.70 5.24
N THR A 212 -1.47 -16.95 5.72
CA THR A 212 -1.44 -17.24 7.16
C THR A 212 -0.23 -16.59 7.85
N MET A 213 0.96 -16.66 7.24
CA MET A 213 2.16 -16.03 7.79
C MET A 213 2.11 -14.51 7.71
N LEU A 214 1.64 -13.96 6.58
CA LEU A 214 1.57 -12.50 6.38
C LEU A 214 0.50 -11.83 7.25
N SER A 215 -0.56 -12.55 7.61
CA SER A 215 -1.66 -12.01 8.40
C SER A 215 -1.40 -12.04 9.91
N GLN A 216 -0.30 -12.66 10.38
CA GLN A 216 0.09 -12.57 11.79
C GLN A 216 0.64 -11.17 12.09
N PRO A 217 0.32 -10.59 13.26
CA PRO A 217 0.99 -9.38 13.73
C PRO A 217 2.50 -9.64 13.86
N GLY A 218 3.31 -8.78 13.24
CA GLY A 218 4.78 -8.79 13.34
C GLY A 218 5.31 -7.96 14.50
#